data_AF-A0A242L0J5-F1
#
_entry.id   AF-A0A242L0J5-F1
#
_cell.length_a   1.000
_cell.length_b   1.000
_cell.length_c   1.000
_cell.angle_alpha   90.00
_cell.angle_beta   90.00
_cell.angle_gamma   90.00
#
_symmetry.space_group_name_H-M   'P 1'
#
loop_
_entity.id
_entity.type
_entity.pdbx_description
1 polymer ?
#
loop_
_entity_poly.entity_id
_entity_poly.type
_entity_poly.pdbx_seq_one_letter_code
_entity_poly.pdbx_strand_id
1 'polypeptide(L)'
;MRNKEKFITDYNEVVKPELQNSETLVEDAAHTLNHSTEPVYTVPAEFTATNKEENFIFEQKEREKTDDPNESLLDWFYIGRGDQ
;
A
#
# COMPACT_ATOMS: atom_id res chain seq x y z
N MET A 1 -5.79 6.48 -0.93
CA MET A 1 -4.94 5.77 0.04
C MET A 1 -4.61 6.68 1.22
N ARG A 2 -4.91 6.20 2.43
CA ARG A 2 -4.55 6.81 3.72
C ARG A 2 -3.23 6.22 4.24
N ASN A 3 -2.50 7.00 5.04
CA ASN A 3 -1.16 6.65 5.54
C ASN A 3 -0.10 6.42 4.44
N LYS A 4 -0.30 7.02 3.26
CA LYS A 4 0.64 6.92 2.14
C LYS A 4 2.07 7.35 2.50
N GLU A 5 2.23 8.37 3.33
CA GLU A 5 3.56 8.83 3.79
C GLU A 5 4.28 7.78 4.63
N LYS A 6 3.53 7.06 5.48
CA LYS A 6 4.08 5.97 6.28
C LYS A 6 4.46 4.79 5.40
N PHE A 7 3.61 4.44 4.44
CA PHE A 7 3.91 3.42 3.43
C PHE A 7 5.18 3.75 2.64
N ILE A 8 5.28 4.97 2.10
CA ILE A 8 6.47 5.44 1.39
C ILE A 8 7.72 5.32 2.27
N THR A 9 7.61 5.68 3.55
CA THR A 9 8.74 5.58 4.50
C THR A 9 9.18 4.13 4.69
N ASP A 10 8.26 3.26 5.07
CA ASP A 10 8.51 1.83 5.28
C ASP A 10 9.03 1.15 3.99
N TYR A 11 8.49 1.53 2.83
CA TYR A 11 8.92 1.04 1.53
C TYR A 11 10.36 1.47 1.24
N ASN A 12 10.65 2.77 1.35
CA ASN A 12 11.99 3.31 1.09
C ASN A 12 13.07 2.72 2.02
N GLU A 13 12.71 2.29 3.23
CA GLU A 13 13.64 1.60 4.14
C GLU A 13 14.06 0.21 3.67
N VAL A 14 13.20 -0.50 2.95
CA VAL A 14 13.46 -1.88 2.51
C VAL A 14 13.76 -2.00 1.03
N VAL A 15 13.38 -1.04 0.19
CA VAL A 15 13.64 -1.09 -1.24
C VAL A 15 14.96 -0.48 -1.64
N LYS A 16 15.41 -0.84 -2.83
CA LYS A 16 16.60 -0.21 -3.42
C LYS A 16 16.36 1.27 -3.70
N PRO A 17 17.39 2.13 -3.56
CA PRO A 17 17.27 3.57 -3.79
C PRO A 17 16.79 3.94 -5.20
N GLU A 18 17.05 3.08 -6.19
CA GLU A 18 16.57 3.25 -7.57
C GLU A 18 15.03 3.16 -7.71
N LEU A 19 14.36 2.56 -6.73
CA LEU A 19 12.91 2.33 -6.71
C LEU A 19 12.18 3.24 -5.71
N GLN A 20 12.88 4.14 -5.01
CA GLN A 20 12.32 5.07 -4.02
C GLN A 20 11.52 6.21 -4.69
N ASN A 21 10.60 5.88 -5.59
CA ASN A 21 9.78 6.82 -6.35
C ASN A 21 8.37 6.92 -5.74
N SER A 22 8.23 7.86 -4.80
CA SER A 22 7.07 7.94 -3.90
C SER A 22 5.72 8.23 -4.59
N GLU A 23 5.70 8.97 -5.69
CA GLU A 23 4.45 9.31 -6.39
C GLU A 23 3.90 8.11 -7.17
N THR A 24 4.74 7.48 -8.01
CA THR A 24 4.33 6.31 -8.79
C THR A 24 4.07 5.09 -7.92
N LEU A 25 4.79 4.95 -6.80
CA LEU A 25 4.61 3.86 -5.84
C LEU A 25 3.19 3.82 -5.24
N VAL A 26 2.68 4.97 -4.80
CA VAL A 26 1.36 5.03 -4.15
C VAL A 26 0.25 4.76 -5.17
N GLU A 27 0.41 5.26 -6.39
CA GLU A 27 -0.52 4.99 -7.49
C GLU A 27 -0.48 3.51 -7.90
N ASP A 28 0.71 2.93 -8.07
CA ASP A 28 0.92 1.53 -8.42
C ASP A 28 0.37 0.59 -7.33
N ALA A 29 0.66 0.88 -6.06
CA ALA A 29 0.13 0.11 -4.94
C ALA A 29 -1.39 0.23 -4.84
N ALA A 30 -1.96 1.43 -5.00
CA ALA A 30 -3.41 1.61 -5.02
C ALA A 30 -4.06 0.87 -6.19
N HIS A 31 -3.45 0.90 -7.38
CA HIS A 31 -3.97 0.20 -8.56
C HIS A 31 -3.90 -1.32 -8.38
N THR A 32 -2.77 -1.82 -7.87
CA THR A 32 -2.58 -3.24 -7.52
C THR A 32 -3.59 -3.68 -6.48
N LEU A 33 -3.76 -2.94 -5.39
CA LEU A 33 -4.73 -3.27 -4.34
C LEU A 33 -6.17 -3.24 -4.85
N ASN A 34 -6.52 -2.33 -5.77
CA ASN A 34 -7.86 -2.31 -6.37
C ASN A 34 -8.12 -3.52 -7.30
N HIS A 35 -7.07 -4.08 -7.90
CA HIS A 35 -7.17 -5.28 -8.75
C HIS A 35 -6.97 -6.59 -7.98
N SER A 36 -6.30 -6.53 -6.84
CA SER A 36 -6.08 -7.66 -5.94
C SER A 36 -7.28 -7.86 -5.02
N THR A 37 -7.61 -9.12 -4.76
CA THR A 37 -8.59 -9.49 -3.73
C THR A 37 -7.97 -9.46 -2.33
N GLU A 38 -6.65 -9.42 -2.25
CA GLU A 38 -5.88 -9.40 -1.02
C GLU A 38 -5.45 -7.97 -0.68
N PRO A 39 -5.61 -7.55 0.58
CA PRO A 39 -5.23 -6.21 1.00
C PRO A 39 -3.72 -6.15 1.32
N VAL A 40 -2.89 -6.78 0.49
CA VAL A 40 -1.44 -6.92 0.68
C VAL A 40 -0.73 -6.51 -0.60
N TYR A 41 0.27 -5.65 -0.47
CA TYR A 41 1.19 -5.30 -1.55
C TYR A 41 2.52 -5.98 -1.28
N THR A 42 2.90 -6.92 -2.13
CA THR A 42 4.15 -7.66 -2.00
C THR A 42 5.20 -7.06 -2.92
N VAL A 43 6.34 -6.72 -2.36
CA VAL A 43 7.52 -6.28 -3.09
C VAL A 43 8.46 -7.47 -3.26
N PRO A 44 8.70 -7.90 -4.50
CA PRO A 44 9.59 -9.03 -4.75
C PRO A 44 11.01 -8.76 -4.25
N ALA A 45 11.70 -9.81 -3.79
CA ALA A 45 13.05 -9.71 -3.24
C ALA A 45 14.04 -9.00 -4.17
N GLU A 46 13.87 -9.10 -5.49
CA GLU A 46 14.71 -8.43 -6.49
C GLU A 46 14.69 -6.89 -6.40
N PHE A 47 13.59 -6.34 -5.90
CA PHE A 47 13.35 -4.90 -5.73
C PHE A 47 13.72 -4.41 -4.32
N THR A 48 13.85 -5.33 -3.36
CA THR A 48 14.28 -5.00 -2.00
C THR A 48 15.81 -4.88 -1.89
N ALA A 49 16.27 -3.99 -1.01
CA ALA A 49 17.65 -3.92 -0.57
C ALA A 49 18.01 -5.09 0.36
N THR A 50 17.02 -5.65 1.06
CA THR A 50 17.18 -6.78 1.98
C THR A 50 17.29 -8.14 1.26
N ASN A 51 17.06 -8.20 -0.06
CA ASN A 51 16.96 -9.44 -0.85
C ASN A 51 15.92 -10.41 -0.28
N LYS A 52 14.83 -9.87 0.28
CA LYS A 52 13.72 -10.63 0.85
C LYS A 52 12.42 -10.04 0.36
N GLU A 53 11.41 -10.87 0.18
CA GLU A 53 10.08 -10.39 -0.14
C GLU A 53 9.55 -9.57 1.03
N GLU A 54 9.03 -8.38 0.74
CA GLU A 54 8.48 -7.48 1.74
C GLU A 54 7.00 -7.24 1.48
N ASN A 55 6.19 -7.57 2.48
CA ASN A 55 4.76 -7.47 2.38
C ASN A 55 4.27 -6.24 3.14
N PHE A 56 3.49 -5.41 2.47
CA PHE A 56 2.87 -4.22 3.01
C PHE A 56 1.38 -4.50 3.17
N ILE A 57 0.90 -4.48 4.41
CA ILE A 57 -0.49 -4.77 4.73
C ILE A 57 -1.30 -3.47 4.69
N PHE A 58 -2.41 -3.56 3.98
CA PHE A 58 -3.43 -2.54 3.89
C PHE A 58 -4.74 -3.07 4.47
N GLU A 59 -5.67 -2.17 4.69
CA GLU A 59 -7.03 -2.48 5.12
C GLU A 59 -7.97 -1.62 4.29
N GLN A 60 -8.90 -2.26 3.58
CA GLN A 60 -9.95 -1.52 2.90
C GLN A 60 -11.05 -1.21 3.92
N LYS A 61 -11.28 0.07 4.19
CA LYS A 61 -12.39 0.51 5.04
C LYS A 61 -13.45 1.19 4.22
N GLU A 62 -14.68 0.72 4.40
CA GLU A 62 -15.86 1.42 3.95
C GLU A 62 -16.09 2.67 4.81
N ARG A 63 -16.36 3.78 4.12
CA ARG A 63 -16.71 5.05 4.72
C ARG A 63 -18.05 5.51 4.16
N GLU A 64 -18.95 5.90 5.06
CA GLU A 64 -20.18 6.60 4.70
C GLU A 64 -19.82 7.96 4.07
N LYS A 65 -20.29 8.24 2.84
CA LYS A 65 -20.24 9.59 2.29
C LYS A 65 -21.01 10.53 3.22
N THR A 66 -20.41 11.67 3.53
CA THR A 66 -21.06 12.73 4.32
C THR A 66 -22.29 13.34 3.63
N ASP A 67 -22.44 13.09 2.32
CA ASP A 67 -23.52 13.64 1.47
C ASP A 67 -24.68 12.64 1.26
N ASP A 68 -24.38 11.33 1.19
CA ASP A 68 -25.35 10.26 0.95
C ASP A 68 -25.05 9.03 1.83
N PRO A 69 -25.92 8.70 2.81
CA PRO A 69 -25.71 7.55 3.71
C PRO A 69 -25.84 6.18 3.04
N ASN A 70 -26.18 6.13 1.74
CA ASN A 70 -26.26 4.88 0.95
C ASN A 70 -25.04 4.67 0.05
N GLU A 71 -24.10 5.61 -0.02
CA GLU A 71 -22.85 5.44 -0.76
C GLU A 71 -21.69 5.21 0.19
N SER A 72 -21.17 3.97 0.20
CA SER A 72 -19.89 3.66 0.83
C SER A 72 -18.74 3.90 -0.15
N LEU A 73 -17.73 4.66 0.29
CA LEU A 73 -16.46 4.77 -0.40
C LEU A 73 -15.48 3.79 0.24
N LEU A 74 -14.86 2.96 -0.60
CA LEU A 74 -13.80 2.06 -0.18
C LEU A 74 -12.48 2.82 -0.20
N ASP A 75 -11.93 3.12 0.98
CA ASP A 75 -10.62 3.74 1.13
C ASP A 75 -9.59 2.71 1.60
N TRP A 76 -8.44 2.67 0.93
CA TRP A 76 -7.30 1.85 1.33
C TRP A 76 -6.51 2.54 2.45
N PHE A 77 -6.37 1.89 3.60
CA PHE A 77 -5.58 2.32 4.74
C PHE A 77 -4.32 1.46 4.87
N TYR A 78 -3.15 2.08 4.80
CA TYR A 78 -1.92 1.38 5.11
C TYR A 78 -1.81 1.13 6.62
N ILE A 79 -1.65 -0.15 6.99
CA ILE A 79 -1.57 -0.63 8.38
C ILE A 79 -0.10 -0.74 8.83
N GLY A 80 0.76 -1.30 7.98
CA GLY A 80 2.16 -1.51 8.29
C GLY A 80 2.78 -2.61 7.43
N ARG A 81 4.08 -2.85 7.64
CA ARG A 81 4.77 -4.02 7.08
C ARG A 81 4.31 -5.29 7.81
N GLY A 82 3.93 -6.29 7.05
CA GLY A 82 3.56 -7.62 7.55
C GLY A 82 4.71 -8.59 7.36
N ASP A 83 5.24 -9.12 8.45
CA ASP A 83 6.10 -10.30 8.43
C ASP A 83 5.15 -11.50 8.47
N GLN A 84 5.09 -12.29 7.39
CA GLN A 84 4.28 -13.52 7.36
C GLN A 84 5.16 -14.75 7.49
#